data_AF-A0A2V6E1N8-F1
#
_entry.id   AF-A0A2V6E1N8-F1
#
_cell.length_a   1.000
_cell.length_b   1.000
_cell.length_c   1.000
_cell.angle_alpha   90.00
_cell.angle_beta   90.00
_cell.angle_gamma   90.00
#
_symmetry.space_group_name_H-M   'P 1'
#
loop_
_entity.id
_entity.type
_entity.pdbx_description
1 polymer ?
#
loop_
_entity_poly.entity_id
_entity_poly.type
_entity_poly.pdbx_seq_one_letter_code
_entity_poly.pdbx_strand_id
1 'polypeptide(L)'
;MASSAKKPETSFETAMERLEKIVEEMESGKMLLEDLLVRYEEGMKLVKVCQDRLAHAEQKIQIITRDHAGKTSVKDFAAAEPPIASSAADSMEEKDNDDVRLF
;
A
#
# COMPACT_ATOMS: atom_id res chain seq x y z
N MET A 1 28.77 26.14 -12.41
CA MET A 1 27.35 26.49 -12.28
C MET A 1 26.59 25.20 -12.00
N ALA A 2 25.94 25.10 -10.84
CA ALA A 2 25.28 23.88 -10.39
C ALA A 2 24.03 23.60 -11.24
N SER A 3 23.99 22.42 -11.84
CA SER A 3 22.85 21.92 -12.61
C SER A 3 21.67 21.71 -11.66
N SER A 4 20.69 22.61 -11.70
CA SER A 4 19.43 22.47 -10.97
C SER A 4 18.59 21.42 -11.71
N ALA A 5 18.90 20.14 -11.46
CA ALA A 5 18.04 19.04 -11.86
C ALA A 5 16.76 19.18 -11.06
N LYS A 6 15.70 19.62 -11.76
CA LYS A 6 14.32 19.76 -11.25
C LYS A 6 13.94 18.46 -10.55
N LYS A 7 14.10 18.41 -9.21
CA LYS A 7 13.74 17.24 -8.39
C LYS A 7 12.25 17.01 -8.68
N PRO A 8 11.85 15.82 -9.14
CA PRO A 8 10.44 15.59 -9.39
C PRO A 8 9.71 15.85 -8.08
N GLU A 9 8.67 16.67 -8.12
CA GLU A 9 7.80 17.00 -6.98
C GLU A 9 7.26 15.74 -6.26
N THR A 10 7.39 14.57 -6.91
CA THR A 10 6.99 13.24 -6.44
C THR A 10 8.18 12.36 -6.02
N SER A 11 9.37 12.91 -5.82
CA SER A 11 10.52 12.17 -5.28
C SER A 11 10.29 11.85 -3.79
N PHE A 12 10.80 10.71 -3.32
CA PHE A 12 10.66 10.32 -1.90
C PHE A 12 11.20 11.43 -0.98
N GLU A 13 12.41 11.91 -1.23
CA GLU A 13 13.05 12.98 -0.48
C GLU A 13 12.17 14.25 -0.43
N THR A 14 11.62 14.68 -1.57
CA THR A 14 10.77 15.87 -1.64
C THR A 14 9.46 15.69 -0.87
N ALA A 15 8.83 14.51 -1.00
CA ALA A 15 7.62 14.20 -0.26
C ALA A 15 7.89 14.17 1.25
N MET A 16 9.08 13.69 1.63
CA MET A 16 9.50 13.62 3.02
C MET A 16 9.76 15.00 3.62
N GLU A 17 10.55 15.84 2.94
CA GLU A 17 10.80 17.24 3.32
C GLU A 17 9.48 18.04 3.46
N ARG A 18 8.49 17.77 2.60
CA ARG A 18 7.18 18.45 2.70
C ARG A 18 6.37 17.97 3.90
N LEU A 19 6.36 16.67 4.18
CA LEU A 19 5.64 16.13 5.33
C LEU A 19 6.22 16.64 6.66
N GLU A 20 7.55 16.73 6.77
CA GLU A 20 8.22 17.31 7.95
C GLU A 20 7.76 18.74 8.20
N LYS A 21 7.71 19.58 7.14
CA LYS A 21 7.19 20.95 7.24
C LYS A 21 5.73 20.99 7.69
N ILE A 22 4.89 20.10 7.15
CA ILE A 22 3.48 20.01 7.55
C ILE A 22 3.36 19.70 9.03
N VAL A 23 4.15 18.74 9.53
CA VAL A 23 4.17 18.37 10.96
C VAL A 23 4.61 19.56 11.81
N GLU A 24 5.69 20.24 11.43
CA GLU A 24 6.18 21.44 12.13
C GLU A 24 5.12 22.55 12.17
N GLU A 25 4.41 22.77 11.06
CA GLU A 25 3.33 23.75 10.98
C GLU A 25 2.14 23.37 11.87
N MET A 26 1.78 22.08 11.94
CA MET A 26 0.71 21.56 12.80
C MET A 26 1.07 21.62 14.29
N GLU A 27 2.32 21.32 14.64
CA GLU A 27 2.84 21.38 16.01
C GLU A 27 2.94 22.82 16.54
N SER A 28 3.07 23.81 15.64
CA SER A 28 3.12 25.22 16.03
C SER A 28 1.86 25.71 16.77
N GLY A 29 0.73 25.01 16.60
CA GLY A 29 -0.55 25.31 17.26
C GLY A 29 -1.21 26.63 16.85
N LYS A 30 -0.69 27.33 15.83
CA LYS A 30 -1.18 28.64 15.36
C LYS A 30 -2.20 28.53 14.21
N MET A 31 -2.53 27.31 13.81
CA MET A 31 -3.33 27.01 12.63
C MET A 31 -4.82 26.92 12.99
N LEU A 32 -5.68 27.46 12.13
CA LEU A 32 -7.12 27.31 12.26
C LEU A 32 -7.52 25.86 11.99
N LEU A 33 -8.66 25.42 12.52
CA LEU A 33 -9.14 24.04 12.36
C LEU A 33 -9.28 23.63 10.89
N GLU A 34 -9.81 24.52 10.05
CA GLU A 34 -9.99 24.29 8.62
C GLU A 34 -8.65 24.08 7.91
N ASP A 35 -7.66 24.93 8.19
CA ASP A 35 -6.31 24.79 7.67
C ASP A 35 -5.65 23.49 8.16
N LEU A 36 -5.89 23.10 9.42
CA LEU A 36 -5.36 21.87 10.01
C LEU A 36 -5.85 20.63 9.25
N LEU A 37 -7.13 20.62 8.87
CA LEU A 37 -7.73 19.55 8.06
C LEU A 37 -7.09 19.48 6.67
N VAL A 38 -6.89 20.62 6.01
CA VAL A 38 -6.23 20.68 4.70
C VAL A 38 -4.81 20.14 4.77
N ARG A 39 -4.04 20.53 5.80
CA ARG A 39 -2.67 20.05 5.99
C ARG A 39 -2.61 18.57 6.35
N TYR A 40 -3.57 18.08 7.14
CA TYR A 40 -3.69 16.66 7.42
C TYR A 40 -3.95 15.84 6.15
N GLU A 41 -4.88 16.27 5.29
CA GLU A 41 -5.14 15.60 4.01
C GLU A 41 -3.92 15.60 3.09
N GLU A 42 -3.20 16.72 3.02
CA GLU A 42 -1.94 16.82 2.28
C GLU A 42 -0.90 15.84 2.83
N GLY A 43 -0.73 15.81 4.15
CA GLY A 43 0.17 14.87 4.84
C GLY A 43 -0.15 13.42 4.52
N MET A 44 -1.44 13.04 4.54
CA MET A 44 -1.89 11.68 4.18
C MET A 44 -1.55 11.30 2.73
N LYS A 45 -1.68 12.25 1.79
CA LYS A 45 -1.29 12.03 0.39
C LYS A 45 0.22 11.80 0.28
N LEU A 46 1.02 12.59 1.00
CA LEU A 46 2.49 12.47 1.00
C LEU A 46 2.94 11.15 1.60
N VAL A 47 2.34 10.73 2.72
CA VAL A 47 2.61 9.41 3.34
C VAL A 47 2.38 8.29 2.34
N LYS A 48 1.27 8.33 1.59
CA LYS A 48 0.98 7.34 0.55
C LYS A 48 2.04 7.33 -0.55
N VAL A 49 2.46 8.51 -1.02
CA VAL A 49 3.55 8.63 -2.00
C VAL A 49 4.85 8.00 -1.48
N CYS A 50 5.21 8.26 -0.21
CA CYS A 50 6.39 7.67 0.40
C CYS A 50 6.30 6.14 0.45
N GLN A 51 5.16 5.59 0.87
CA GLN A 51 4.91 4.15 0.91
C GLN A 51 5.03 3.52 -0.49
N ASP A 52 4.41 4.12 -1.50
CA ASP A 52 4.46 3.62 -2.89
C ASP A 52 5.90 3.60 -3.42
N ARG A 53 6.69 4.63 -3.10
CA ARG A 53 8.11 4.70 -3.49
C ARG A 53 8.95 3.61 -2.81
N LEU A 54 8.72 3.37 -1.51
CA LEU A 54 9.41 2.32 -0.76
C LEU A 54 9.03 0.93 -1.29
N ALA A 55 7.75 0.68 -1.54
CA ALA A 55 7.27 -0.58 -2.10
C ALA A 55 7.89 -0.87 -3.48
N HIS A 56 7.95 0.14 -4.36
CA HIS A 56 8.60 -0.01 -5.65
C HIS A 56 10.12 -0.27 -5.54
N ALA A 57 10.80 0.38 -4.58
CA ALA A 57 12.21 0.13 -4.32
C ALA A 57 12.44 -1.31 -3.82
N GLU A 58 11.60 -1.79 -2.90
CA GLU A 58 11.65 -3.16 -2.38
C GLU A 58 11.44 -4.19 -3.49
N GLN A 59 10.41 -3.99 -4.34
CA GLN A 59 10.16 -4.86 -5.49
C GLN A 59 11.38 -4.96 -6.41
N LYS A 60 12.03 -3.83 -6.69
CA LYS A 60 13.22 -3.78 -7.54
C LYS A 60 14.40 -4.55 -6.91
N ILE A 61 14.61 -4.40 -5.59
CA ILE A 61 15.63 -5.15 -4.85
C ILE A 61 15.33 -6.66 -4.91
N GLN A 62 14.07 -7.06 -4.74
CA GLN A 62 13.69 -8.47 -4.82
C GLN A 62 13.95 -9.07 -6.21
N ILE A 63 13.66 -8.34 -7.29
CA ILE A 63 13.95 -8.79 -8.66
C ILE A 63 15.45 -8.99 -8.86
N ILE A 64 16.27 -7.97 -8.55
CA ILE A 64 17.73 -8.04 -8.69
C ILE A 64 18.32 -9.21 -7.87
N THR A 65 17.79 -9.43 -6.66
CA THR A 65 18.24 -10.52 -5.77
C THR A 65 17.89 -11.90 -6.35
N ARG A 66 16.68 -12.05 -6.92
CA ARG A 66 16.27 -13.30 -7.59
C ARG A 66 17.12 -13.59 -8.82
N ASP A 67 17.46 -12.55 -9.59
CA ASP A 67 18.30 -12.66 -10.78
C ASP A 67 19.73 -13.11 -10.41
N HIS A 68 20.30 -12.56 -9.33
CA HIS A 68 21.63 -12.96 -8.85
C HIS A 68 21.66 -14.35 -8.20
N ALA A 69 20.53 -14.82 -7.65
CA ALA A 69 20.39 -16.14 -7.05
C ALA A 69 20.07 -17.26 -8.08
N GLY A 70 20.03 -16.95 -9.38
CA GLY A 70 19.87 -17.93 -10.45
C GLY A 70 18.53 -18.67 -10.48
N LYS A 71 17.48 -18.13 -9.86
CA LYS A 71 16.16 -18.78 -9.80
C LYS A 71 15.10 -17.91 -10.47
N THR A 72 14.71 -18.31 -11.67
CA THR A 72 13.66 -17.67 -12.46
C THR A 72 12.30 -17.83 -11.77
N SER A 73 11.55 -16.73 -11.64
CA SER A 73 10.13 -16.77 -11.31
C SER A 73 9.40 -15.75 -12.16
N VAL A 74 8.67 -16.26 -13.15
CA VAL A 74 7.57 -15.52 -13.78
C VAL A 74 6.50 -15.40 -12.70
N LYS A 75 6.19 -14.18 -12.25
CA LYS A 75 4.89 -13.95 -11.60
C LYS A 75 3.97 -13.44 -12.69
N ASP A 76 3.14 -14.36 -13.15
CA ASP A 76 2.03 -14.12 -14.07
C ASP A 76 1.20 -12.93 -13.59
N PHE A 77 0.97 -11.99 -14.49
CA PHE A 77 0.10 -10.85 -14.28
C PHE A 77 -1.34 -11.34 -14.29
N ALA A 78 -1.88 -11.67 -13.10
CA ALA A 78 -3.31 -11.82 -12.93
C ALA A 78 -3.95 -10.43 -12.99
N ALA A 79 -4.50 -10.08 -14.15
CA ALA A 79 -5.38 -8.94 -14.31
C ALA A 79 -6.56 -9.10 -13.34
N ALA A 80 -6.66 -8.20 -12.37
CA ALA A 80 -7.79 -8.15 -11.46
C ALA A 80 -9.02 -7.64 -12.21
N GLU A 81 -9.97 -8.55 -12.49
CA GLU A 81 -11.35 -8.19 -12.81
C GLU A 81 -12.10 -7.84 -11.50
N PRO A 82 -12.99 -6.82 -11.51
CA PRO A 82 -13.68 -6.31 -10.32
C PRO A 82 -14.79 -7.26 -9.81
N PRO A 83 -15.29 -7.08 -8.57
CA PRO A 83 -16.09 -8.08 -7.87
C PRO A 83 -17.53 -8.11 -8.37
N ILE A 84 -18.01 -9.28 -8.80
CA ILE A 84 -19.44 -9.55 -8.90
C ILE A 84 -19.96 -10.07 -7.55
N ALA A 85 -20.85 -9.28 -6.94
CA ALA A 85 -21.59 -9.67 -5.74
C ALA A 85 -22.85 -10.47 -6.14
N SER A 86 -23.11 -11.60 -5.47
CA SER A 86 -24.44 -12.19 -5.15
C SER A 86 -24.18 -13.53 -4.44
N SER A 87 -24.42 -13.69 -3.13
CA SER A 87 -25.70 -13.97 -2.46
C SER A 87 -26.40 -15.28 -2.86
N ALA A 88 -26.68 -16.09 -1.83
CA ALA A 88 -27.67 -17.16 -1.66
C ALA A 88 -27.31 -18.65 -1.96
N ALA A 89 -27.91 -19.51 -1.12
CA ALA A 89 -27.95 -20.98 -1.04
C ALA A 89 -26.77 -21.65 -0.29
N ASP A 90 -26.88 -22.07 0.98
CA ASP A 90 -27.83 -23.02 1.59
C ASP A 90 -27.92 -24.34 0.80
N SER A 91 -27.29 -25.40 1.31
CA SER A 91 -27.71 -26.80 1.17
C SER A 91 -26.78 -27.74 1.94
N MET A 92 -27.35 -28.32 3.00
CA MET A 92 -27.16 -29.65 3.55
C MET A 92 -26.01 -30.53 3.01
N GLU A 93 -25.11 -30.92 3.92
CA GLU A 93 -24.45 -32.24 3.86
C GLU A 93 -24.99 -33.09 5.02
N GLU A 94 -26.11 -33.77 4.77
CA GLU A 94 -26.42 -35.06 5.38
C GLU A 94 -25.68 -36.14 4.56
N LYS A 95 -24.80 -36.89 5.21
CA LYS A 95 -24.46 -38.25 4.79
C LYS A 95 -24.59 -39.18 5.99
N ASP A 96 -25.73 -39.87 5.97
CA ASP A 96 -25.95 -41.27 6.33
C ASP A 96 -25.05 -41.90 7.42
N ASN A 97 -25.74 -42.18 8.52
CA ASN A 97 -25.63 -43.31 9.44
C ASN A 97 -24.78 -44.52 8.99
N ASP A 98 -24.10 -45.14 9.95
CA ASP A 98 -24.49 -46.49 10.37
C ASP A 98 -23.88 -46.85 11.75
N ASP A 99 -24.72 -47.47 12.56
CA ASP A 99 -24.52 -48.05 13.89
C ASP A 99 -23.13 -48.63 14.21
N VAL A 100 -22.55 -48.25 15.36
CA VAL A 100 -22.24 -49.21 16.44
C VAL A 100 -22.46 -48.54 17.80
N ARG A 101 -23.68 -48.76 18.31
CA ARG A 101 -24.05 -48.97 19.71
C ARG A 101 -22.95 -49.67 20.54
N LEU A 102 -22.59 -49.12 21.70
CA LEU A 102 -22.66 -49.79 23.02
C LEU A 102 -21.85 -48.99 24.06
N PHE A 103 -22.57 -48.47 25.06
CA PHE A 103 -22.12 -48.12 26.43
C PHE A 103 -20.91 -47.19 26.59
#